data_AF-A0A3A9AJB7-F1
#
_entry.id   AF-A0A3A9AJB7-F1
#
_cell.length_a   1.000
_cell.length_b   1.000
_cell.length_c   1.000
_cell.angle_alpha   90.00
_cell.angle_beta   90.00
_cell.angle_gamma   90.00
#
_symmetry.space_group_name_H-M   'P 1'
#
loop_
_entity.id
_entity.type
_entity.pdbx_description
1 polymer ?
#
loop_
_entity_poly.entity_id
_entity_poly.type
_entity_poly.pdbx_seq_one_letter_code
_entity_poly.pdbx_strand_id
1 'polypeptide(L)'
;MEKDDKLKALDAALGQIEKQFGKGAVMKLGDSSARMNVETTPTGSLSLDIALGLGGIPKGRIIEIYGPESSGKTTVTLHMIAEVQKRGGIAGFIDAEHALDPVYAKNIGVDVDNLYISQPDNGEQALEITETMVRSGAIDIIVVDSVAALVPKAEIDGDMGDSHVGLQARLMSQALRKLTAVISKSNCTVIFINQLREKVGVMFGNPETTTGGRALKFYSSVRLDVRRIEAIKQSGEAIGNRTRVKVVKNKIAPPFKEAEFDIIFGEGISTVGDVLDLAANVNIVNKSGAWYAYNGNKIGQGRENAKQYLKNNQEIFEEISEKVREHYGFQDALKENAQDAEKEKADGGKGKTSAAKKTAETEK
;
A
#
# COMPACT_ATOMS: atom_id res chain seq x y z
N MET A 1 25.10 -35.14 -26.37
CA MET A 1 23.61 -35.15 -26.30
C MET A 1 23.09 -34.20 -27.35
N GLU A 2 22.35 -34.74 -28.31
CA GLU A 2 21.57 -33.95 -29.25
C GLU A 2 20.53 -33.13 -28.49
N LYS A 3 20.10 -32.01 -29.07
CA LYS A 3 19.18 -31.05 -28.43
C LYS A 3 17.87 -31.71 -27.95
N ASP A 4 17.41 -32.73 -28.68
CA ASP A 4 16.20 -33.50 -28.35
C ASP A 4 16.35 -34.34 -27.07
N ASP A 5 17.50 -34.96 -26.84
CA ASP A 5 17.73 -35.74 -25.62
C ASP A 5 17.74 -34.83 -24.37
N LYS A 6 18.27 -33.61 -24.52
CA LYS A 6 18.24 -32.61 -23.44
C LYS A 6 16.82 -32.14 -23.13
N LEU A 7 15.97 -31.98 -24.15
CA LEU A 7 14.57 -31.58 -23.97
C LEU A 7 13.76 -32.69 -23.30
N LYS A 8 13.93 -33.95 -23.72
CA LYS A 8 13.26 -35.10 -23.07
C LYS A 8 13.66 -35.24 -21.60
N ALA A 9 14.95 -35.10 -21.28
CA ALA A 9 15.43 -35.13 -19.90
C ALA A 9 14.88 -33.96 -19.07
N LEU A 10 14.78 -32.76 -19.67
CA LEU A 10 14.19 -31.59 -19.04
C LEU A 10 12.69 -31.79 -18.76
N ASP A 11 11.92 -32.29 -19.73
CA ASP A 11 10.48 -32.51 -19.58
C ASP A 11 10.18 -33.58 -18.51
N ALA A 12 10.99 -34.64 -18.45
CA ALA A 12 10.89 -35.65 -17.40
C ALA A 12 11.17 -35.05 -16.01
N ALA A 13 12.19 -34.20 -15.89
CA ALA A 13 12.51 -33.50 -14.65
C ALA A 13 11.39 -32.51 -14.26
N LEU A 14 10.86 -31.74 -15.20
CA LEU A 14 9.73 -30.82 -14.97
C LEU A 14 8.49 -31.58 -14.50
N GLY A 15 8.16 -32.71 -15.14
CA GLY A 15 7.02 -33.54 -14.73
C GLY A 15 7.20 -34.15 -13.32
N GLN A 16 8.43 -34.54 -12.94
CA GLN A 16 8.73 -34.97 -11.58
C GLN A 16 8.55 -33.85 -10.57
N ILE A 17 9.02 -32.64 -10.90
CA ILE A 17 8.90 -31.46 -10.04
C ILE A 17 7.42 -31.09 -9.84
N GLU A 18 6.61 -31.04 -10.90
CA GLU A 18 5.17 -30.76 -10.77
C GLU A 18 4.43 -31.83 -9.96
N LYS A 19 4.80 -33.12 -10.11
CA LYS A 19 4.20 -34.21 -9.35
C LYS A 19 4.53 -34.13 -7.85
N GLN A 20 5.75 -33.69 -7.51
CA GLN A 20 6.20 -33.58 -6.11
C GLN A 20 5.75 -32.29 -5.43
N PHE A 21 5.76 -31.16 -6.15
CA PHE A 21 5.59 -29.83 -5.57
C PHE A 21 4.33 -29.10 -6.03
N GLY A 22 3.54 -29.72 -6.90
CA GLY A 22 2.29 -29.18 -7.44
C GLY A 22 2.45 -28.47 -8.78
N LYS A 23 1.33 -28.25 -9.48
CA LYS A 23 1.28 -27.49 -10.73
C LYS A 23 1.82 -26.07 -10.51
N GLY A 24 2.65 -25.59 -11.44
CA GLY A 24 3.25 -24.24 -11.37
C GLY A 24 4.51 -24.15 -10.50
N ALA A 25 5.03 -25.26 -9.97
CA ALA A 25 6.28 -25.29 -9.23
C ALA A 25 7.50 -24.83 -10.07
N VAL A 26 7.47 -25.10 -11.38
CA VAL A 26 8.45 -24.58 -12.35
C VAL A 26 7.71 -24.18 -13.63
N MET A 27 7.95 -22.96 -14.10
CA MET A 27 7.31 -22.42 -15.30
C MET A 27 8.33 -21.67 -16.15
N LYS A 28 8.08 -21.58 -17.46
CA LYS A 28 8.89 -20.71 -18.34
C LYS A 28 8.52 -19.26 -18.07
N LEU A 29 9.52 -18.39 -17.91
CA LEU A 29 9.30 -16.97 -17.58
C LEU A 29 8.47 -16.22 -18.64
N GLY A 30 8.56 -16.62 -19.91
CA GLY A 30 7.81 -16.02 -21.02
C GLY A 30 6.44 -16.64 -21.28
N ASP A 31 6.02 -17.64 -20.48
CA ASP A 31 4.70 -18.24 -20.64
C ASP A 31 3.62 -17.22 -20.25
N SER A 32 2.50 -17.19 -20.97
CA SER A 32 1.47 -16.16 -20.77
C SER A 32 0.79 -16.28 -19.40
N SER A 33 0.73 -17.51 -18.86
CA SER A 33 0.34 -17.80 -17.48
C SER A 33 1.40 -17.41 -16.44
N ALA A 34 2.62 -17.10 -16.85
CA ALA A 34 3.73 -16.59 -16.02
C ALA A 34 3.88 -15.07 -16.10
N ARG A 35 3.03 -14.36 -16.87
CA ARG A 35 2.85 -12.91 -16.70
C ARG A 35 2.25 -12.69 -15.31
N MET A 36 3.12 -12.60 -14.31
CA MET A 36 2.80 -12.00 -13.02
C MET A 36 2.58 -10.50 -13.28
N ASN A 37 1.43 -10.15 -13.87
CA ASN A 37 0.94 -8.78 -13.81
C ASN A 37 0.82 -8.47 -12.32
N VAL A 38 1.73 -7.64 -11.82
CA VAL A 38 1.71 -7.26 -10.41
C VAL A 38 0.52 -6.34 -10.24
N GLU A 39 -0.56 -6.90 -9.70
CA GLU A 39 -1.74 -6.12 -9.37
C GLU A 39 -1.40 -5.11 -8.27
N THR A 40 -1.94 -3.90 -8.41
CA THR A 40 -1.70 -2.79 -7.48
C THR A 40 -3.01 -2.22 -6.95
N THR A 41 -2.96 -1.70 -5.72
CA THR A 41 -4.04 -0.92 -5.13
C THR A 41 -3.59 0.53 -4.98
N PRO A 42 -4.41 1.52 -5.39
CA PRO A 42 -4.08 2.93 -5.22
C PRO A 42 -3.78 3.32 -3.78
N THR A 43 -2.92 4.31 -3.61
CA THR A 43 -2.44 4.75 -2.28
C THR A 43 -3.31 5.82 -1.62
N GLY A 44 -4.25 6.40 -2.37
CA GLY A 44 -5.02 7.57 -1.96
C GLY A 44 -4.34 8.90 -2.28
N SER A 45 -3.12 8.88 -2.81
CA SER A 45 -2.44 10.01 -3.44
C SER A 45 -2.08 9.68 -4.89
N LEU A 46 -2.57 10.50 -5.82
CA LEU A 46 -2.28 10.32 -7.24
C LEU A 46 -0.79 10.54 -7.54
N SER A 47 -0.14 11.51 -6.90
CA SER A 47 1.30 11.72 -7.09
C SER A 47 2.11 10.53 -6.58
N LEU A 48 1.71 9.91 -5.47
CA LEU A 48 2.37 8.69 -4.98
C LEU A 48 2.13 7.50 -5.91
N ASP A 49 0.93 7.33 -6.45
CA ASP A 49 0.61 6.29 -7.43
C ASP A 49 1.48 6.44 -8.70
N ILE A 50 1.66 7.67 -9.19
CA ILE A 50 2.56 8.02 -10.30
C ILE A 50 4.03 7.71 -9.95
N ALA A 51 4.47 8.08 -8.74
CA ALA A 51 5.83 7.83 -8.29
C ALA A 51 6.13 6.32 -8.12
N LEU A 52 5.13 5.52 -7.74
CA LEU A 52 5.23 4.06 -7.68
C LEU A 52 5.27 3.41 -9.07
N GLY A 53 4.78 4.10 -10.10
CA GLY A 53 4.92 3.74 -11.51
C GLY A 53 3.91 2.73 -12.04
N LEU A 54 3.35 1.87 -11.18
CA LEU A 54 2.27 0.95 -11.53
C LEU A 54 0.92 1.35 -10.90
N GLY A 55 0.78 2.62 -10.52
CA GLY A 55 -0.53 3.17 -10.13
C GLY A 55 -0.93 2.82 -8.71
N GLY A 56 0.01 2.33 -7.91
CA GLY A 56 -0.24 2.03 -6.51
C GLY A 56 0.72 1.00 -5.93
N ILE A 57 0.24 0.45 -4.82
CA ILE A 57 0.90 -0.43 -3.87
C ILE A 57 0.71 -1.89 -4.34
N PRO A 58 1.78 -2.71 -4.46
CA PRO A 58 1.65 -4.05 -5.01
C PRO A 58 0.98 -5.04 -4.06
N LYS A 59 0.04 -5.83 -4.58
CA LYS A 59 -0.58 -6.96 -3.89
C LYS A 59 0.39 -8.11 -3.68
N GLY A 60 0.20 -8.87 -2.61
CA GLY A 60 1.03 -10.04 -2.28
C GLY A 60 2.50 -9.70 -2.01
N ARG A 61 2.78 -8.49 -1.50
CA ARG A 61 4.14 -8.01 -1.23
C ARG A 61 4.26 -7.32 0.14
N ILE A 62 5.49 -7.30 0.63
CA ILE A 62 5.88 -6.53 1.82
C ILE A 62 6.28 -5.11 1.40
N ILE A 63 5.80 -4.11 2.14
CA ILE A 63 6.12 -2.70 1.97
C ILE A 63 6.63 -2.16 3.30
N GLU A 64 7.65 -1.30 3.27
CA GLU A 64 8.12 -0.58 4.46
C GLU A 64 7.89 0.91 4.24
N ILE A 65 7.18 1.55 5.18
CA ILE A 65 6.98 3.00 5.21
C ILE A 65 7.70 3.52 6.44
N TYR A 66 8.71 4.36 6.23
CA TYR A 66 9.53 4.87 7.32
C TYR A 66 9.80 6.36 7.19
N GLY A 67 10.23 6.98 8.28
CA GLY A 67 10.44 8.42 8.33
C GLY A 67 10.40 8.95 9.77
N PRO A 68 10.67 10.26 9.94
CA PRO A 68 10.63 10.91 11.25
C PRO A 68 9.26 10.79 11.92
N GLU A 69 9.20 11.06 13.22
CA GLU A 69 7.92 11.24 13.93
C GLU A 69 7.09 12.36 13.28
N SER A 70 5.76 12.23 13.34
CA SER A 70 4.82 13.22 12.76
C SER A 70 5.02 13.53 11.27
N SER A 71 5.72 12.67 10.53
CA SER A 71 5.94 12.83 9.08
C SER A 71 4.73 12.44 8.22
N GLY A 72 3.73 11.76 8.79
CA GLY A 72 2.53 11.31 8.08
C GLY A 72 2.51 9.83 7.68
N LYS A 73 3.42 8.99 8.22
CA LYS A 73 3.49 7.54 7.92
C LYS A 73 2.15 6.83 8.12
N THR A 74 1.55 6.99 9.31
CA THR A 74 0.26 6.38 9.65
C THR A 74 -0.85 6.95 8.79
N THR A 75 -0.89 8.27 8.55
CA THR A 75 -1.86 8.90 7.62
C THR A 75 -1.80 8.29 6.21
N VAL A 76 -0.61 8.21 5.60
CA VAL A 76 -0.43 7.60 4.27
C VAL A 76 -0.93 6.16 4.25
N THR A 77 -0.68 5.44 5.34
CA THR A 77 -1.08 4.03 5.47
C THR A 77 -2.61 3.87 5.65
N LEU A 78 -3.25 4.77 6.41
CA LEU A 78 -4.71 4.80 6.55
C LEU A 78 -5.41 5.11 5.22
N HIS A 79 -4.82 5.97 4.37
CA HIS A 79 -5.33 6.16 3.01
C HIS A 79 -5.23 4.90 2.14
N MET A 80 -4.14 4.14 2.26
CA MET A 80 -4.00 2.85 1.57
C MET A 80 -5.07 1.83 2.05
N ILE A 81 -5.34 1.79 3.37
CA ILE A 81 -6.44 0.98 3.93
C ILE A 81 -7.79 1.42 3.35
N ALA A 82 -8.08 2.72 3.38
CA ALA A 82 -9.34 3.26 2.87
C ALA A 82 -9.54 2.90 1.39
N GLU A 83 -8.48 2.98 0.57
CA GLU A 83 -8.56 2.57 -0.84
C GLU A 83 -8.80 1.06 -1.02
N VAL A 84 -8.22 0.20 -0.18
CA VAL A 84 -8.52 -1.24 -0.21
C VAL A 84 -9.98 -1.50 0.17
N GLN A 85 -10.47 -0.90 1.26
CA GLN A 85 -11.85 -1.08 1.72
C GLN A 85 -12.89 -0.55 0.72
N LYS A 86 -12.64 0.61 0.09
CA LYS A 86 -13.50 1.15 -0.98
C LYS A 86 -13.68 0.19 -2.16
N ARG A 87 -12.73 -0.74 -2.37
CA ARG A 87 -12.76 -1.76 -3.42
C ARG A 87 -13.29 -3.10 -2.92
N GLY A 88 -13.92 -3.13 -1.75
CA GLY A 88 -14.49 -4.33 -1.14
C GLY A 88 -13.47 -5.24 -0.46
N GLY A 89 -12.21 -4.81 -0.35
CA GLY A 89 -11.16 -5.58 0.32
C GLY A 89 -11.22 -5.48 1.84
N ILE A 90 -10.66 -6.48 2.52
CA ILE A 90 -10.62 -6.55 3.97
C ILE A 90 -9.27 -6.04 4.49
N ALA A 91 -9.30 -5.20 5.52
CA ALA A 91 -8.12 -4.59 6.12
C ALA A 91 -7.89 -5.01 7.57
N GLY A 92 -6.62 -5.19 7.93
CA GLY A 92 -6.16 -5.44 9.28
C GLY A 92 -5.12 -4.40 9.74
N PHE A 93 -5.09 -4.10 11.03
CA PHE A 93 -4.16 -3.17 11.65
C PHE A 93 -3.61 -3.76 12.96
N ILE A 94 -2.31 -3.94 13.03
CA ILE A 94 -1.58 -4.37 14.23
C ILE A 94 -1.00 -3.11 14.87
N ASP A 95 -1.69 -2.61 15.89
CA ASP A 95 -1.37 -1.39 16.62
C ASP A 95 -0.49 -1.73 17.83
N ALA A 96 0.81 -1.91 17.57
CA ALA A 96 1.82 -2.12 18.59
C ALA A 96 2.22 -0.81 19.31
N GLU A 97 1.95 0.36 18.71
CA GLU A 97 2.17 1.67 19.36
C GLU A 97 0.99 2.12 20.25
N HIS A 98 -0.15 1.43 20.20
CA HIS A 98 -1.39 1.79 20.92
C HIS A 98 -1.85 3.23 20.65
N ALA A 99 -1.66 3.71 19.41
CA ALA A 99 -1.77 5.12 19.05
C ALA A 99 -2.78 5.41 17.92
N LEU A 100 -3.49 4.38 17.44
CA LEU A 100 -4.48 4.56 16.37
C LEU A 100 -5.72 5.32 16.87
N ASP A 101 -6.03 6.46 16.27
CA ASP A 101 -7.26 7.24 16.51
C ASP A 101 -8.38 6.82 15.53
N PRO A 102 -9.47 6.18 16.01
CA PRO A 102 -10.59 5.77 15.16
C PRO A 102 -11.32 6.95 14.52
N VAL A 103 -11.40 8.11 15.18
CA VAL A 103 -12.08 9.29 14.65
C VAL A 103 -11.30 9.84 13.46
N TYR A 104 -9.98 9.96 13.60
CA TYR A 104 -9.13 10.39 12.50
C TYR A 104 -9.13 9.40 11.33
N ALA A 105 -9.08 8.09 11.60
CA ALA A 105 -9.18 7.06 10.57
C ALA A 105 -10.51 7.16 9.79
N LYS A 106 -11.63 7.36 10.50
CA LYS A 106 -12.94 7.56 9.87
C LYS A 106 -12.98 8.79 8.97
N ASN A 107 -12.38 9.91 9.40
CA ASN A 107 -12.33 11.13 8.60
C ASN A 107 -11.50 10.97 7.31
N ILE A 108 -10.45 10.13 7.34
CA ILE A 108 -9.68 9.75 6.15
C ILE A 108 -10.51 8.91 5.16
N GLY A 109 -11.58 8.27 5.65
CA GLY A 109 -12.46 7.40 4.87
C GLY A 109 -12.19 5.90 5.11
N VAL A 110 -11.53 5.55 6.21
CA VAL A 110 -11.45 4.16 6.67
C VAL A 110 -12.82 3.73 7.20
N ASP A 111 -13.28 2.56 6.77
CA ASP A 111 -14.42 1.90 7.37
C ASP A 111 -13.97 1.23 8.67
N VAL A 112 -14.08 1.99 9.76
CA VAL A 112 -13.63 1.60 11.11
C VAL A 112 -14.43 0.42 11.64
N ASP A 113 -15.71 0.31 11.29
CA ASP A 113 -16.59 -0.76 11.78
C ASP A 113 -16.16 -2.14 11.22
N ASN A 114 -15.51 -2.13 10.04
CA ASN A 114 -14.99 -3.33 9.36
C ASN A 114 -13.45 -3.39 9.32
N LEU A 115 -12.75 -2.60 10.14
CA LEU A 115 -11.30 -2.67 10.29
C LEU A 115 -10.93 -3.64 11.41
N TYR A 116 -10.22 -4.72 11.09
CA TYR A 116 -9.74 -5.66 12.11
C TYR A 116 -8.52 -5.06 12.82
N ILE A 117 -8.60 -4.87 14.14
CA ILE A 117 -7.51 -4.30 14.95
C ILE A 117 -6.99 -5.36 15.92
N SER A 118 -5.66 -5.40 16.10
CA SER A 118 -4.99 -6.16 17.14
C SER A 118 -4.02 -5.26 17.89
N GLN A 119 -4.04 -5.33 19.21
CA GLN A 119 -3.13 -4.63 20.11
C GLN A 119 -2.30 -5.67 20.87
N PRO A 120 -1.15 -6.10 20.31
CA PRO A 120 -0.35 -7.19 20.87
C PRO A 120 0.49 -6.73 22.07
N ASP A 121 0.75 -7.65 22.98
CA ASP A 121 1.60 -7.48 24.17
C ASP A 121 3.09 -7.52 23.83
N ASN A 122 3.49 -8.24 22.77
CA ASN A 122 4.90 -8.39 22.36
C ASN A 122 5.06 -8.61 20.84
N GLY A 123 6.30 -8.49 20.38
CA GLY A 123 6.67 -8.59 18.97
C GLY A 123 6.43 -9.96 18.35
N GLU A 124 6.65 -11.05 19.09
CA GLU A 124 6.34 -12.41 18.61
C GLU A 124 4.84 -12.56 18.33
N GLN A 125 4.00 -12.20 19.29
CA GLN A 125 2.55 -12.26 19.18
C GLN A 125 2.04 -11.41 18.01
N ALA A 126 2.54 -10.18 17.86
CA ALA A 126 2.20 -9.29 16.74
C ALA A 126 2.46 -9.95 15.38
N LEU A 127 3.63 -10.59 15.22
CA LEU A 127 4.04 -11.23 13.97
C LEU A 127 3.32 -12.56 13.72
N GLU A 128 2.96 -13.31 14.77
CA GLU A 128 2.13 -14.52 14.68
C GLU A 128 0.69 -14.21 14.30
N ILE A 129 0.11 -13.14 14.86
CA ILE A 129 -1.21 -12.64 14.47
C ILE A 129 -1.18 -12.21 13.01
N THR A 130 -0.16 -11.44 12.60
CA THR A 130 0.05 -11.06 11.20
C THR A 130 0.12 -12.29 10.29
N GLU A 131 0.93 -13.29 10.64
CA GLU A 131 1.07 -14.53 9.85
C GLU A 131 -0.27 -15.26 9.70
N THR A 132 -1.03 -15.37 10.79
CA THR A 132 -2.33 -16.05 10.82
C THR A 132 -3.35 -15.32 9.95
N MET A 133 -3.40 -13.98 10.06
CA MET A 133 -4.25 -13.12 9.25
C MET A 133 -3.93 -13.27 7.75
N VAL A 134 -2.65 -13.21 7.35
CA VAL A 134 -2.23 -13.44 5.96
C VAL A 134 -2.61 -14.84 5.48
N ARG A 135 -2.39 -15.87 6.32
CA ARG A 135 -2.63 -17.28 5.98
C ARG A 135 -4.11 -17.60 5.78
N SER A 136 -5.01 -16.84 6.39
CA SER A 136 -6.45 -16.99 6.18
C SER A 136 -6.86 -16.82 4.72
N GLY A 137 -6.07 -16.06 3.94
CA GLY A 137 -6.38 -15.72 2.55
C GLY A 137 -7.56 -14.74 2.39
N ALA A 138 -8.13 -14.25 3.49
CA ALA A 138 -9.29 -13.37 3.48
C ALA A 138 -8.94 -11.88 3.56
N ILE A 139 -7.71 -11.53 3.96
CA ILE A 139 -7.32 -10.13 4.21
C ILE A 139 -6.46 -9.63 3.06
N ASP A 140 -6.81 -8.47 2.51
CA ASP A 140 -6.15 -7.85 1.37
C ASP A 140 -4.99 -6.92 1.79
N ILE A 141 -5.10 -6.29 2.96
CA ILE A 141 -4.05 -5.41 3.50
C ILE A 141 -3.89 -5.57 5.00
N ILE A 142 -2.66 -5.69 5.47
CA ILE A 142 -2.32 -5.66 6.90
C ILE A 142 -1.26 -4.61 7.14
N VAL A 143 -1.48 -3.78 8.14
CA VAL A 143 -0.53 -2.76 8.60
C VAL A 143 0.02 -3.15 9.95
N VAL A 144 1.33 -3.02 10.14
CA VAL A 144 2.00 -3.20 11.42
C VAL A 144 2.61 -1.86 11.84
N ASP A 145 2.00 -1.21 12.84
CA ASP A 145 2.40 0.09 13.39
C ASP A 145 2.86 -0.07 14.84
N SER A 146 4.16 -0.11 15.15
CA SER A 146 5.30 -0.04 14.24
C SER A 146 6.35 -1.09 14.57
N VAL A 147 7.30 -1.30 13.64
CA VAL A 147 8.43 -2.23 13.84
C VAL A 147 9.23 -1.88 15.10
N ALA A 148 9.33 -0.59 15.44
CA ALA A 148 10.07 -0.16 16.62
C ALA A 148 9.43 -0.67 17.92
N ALA A 149 8.09 -0.82 17.93
CA ALA A 149 7.31 -1.32 19.06
C ALA A 149 7.18 -2.85 19.10
N LEU A 150 7.74 -3.58 18.12
CA LEU A 150 7.79 -5.05 18.15
C LEU A 150 8.90 -5.53 19.10
N VAL A 151 8.70 -5.28 20.40
CA VAL A 151 9.65 -5.64 21.45
C VAL A 151 9.54 -7.15 21.75
N PRO A 152 10.64 -7.92 21.67
CA PRO A 152 10.60 -9.34 21.99
C PRO A 152 10.15 -9.61 23.43
N LYS A 153 9.42 -10.69 23.66
CA LYS A 153 8.94 -11.07 24.99
C LYS A 153 10.05 -11.13 26.05
N ALA A 154 11.21 -11.68 25.71
CA ALA A 154 12.33 -11.78 26.64
C ALA A 154 12.92 -10.42 27.05
N GLU A 155 12.72 -9.37 26.26
CA GLU A 155 13.11 -7.99 26.60
C GLU A 155 12.05 -7.29 27.46
N ILE A 156 10.76 -7.64 27.30
CA ILE A 156 9.67 -7.15 28.15
C ILE A 156 9.70 -7.79 29.55
N ASP A 157 9.98 -9.09 29.61
CA ASP A 157 10.06 -9.84 30.87
C ASP A 157 11.40 -9.61 31.62
N GLY A 158 12.38 -8.98 30.98
CA GLY A 158 13.70 -8.68 31.54
C GLY A 158 13.74 -7.40 32.38
N ASP A 159 14.82 -7.19 33.12
CA ASP A 159 14.99 -6.00 33.94
C ASP A 159 15.54 -4.81 33.12
N MET A 160 15.21 -3.58 33.54
CA MET A 160 15.76 -2.39 32.89
C MET A 160 17.29 -2.36 33.02
N GLY A 161 17.98 -2.43 31.88
CA GLY A 161 19.44 -2.47 31.82
C GLY A 161 20.00 -3.82 31.35
N ASP A 162 19.16 -4.84 31.23
CA ASP A 162 19.55 -6.13 30.67
C ASP A 162 19.96 -6.00 29.20
N SER A 163 21.00 -6.75 28.82
CA SER A 163 21.57 -6.67 27.48
C SER A 163 20.92 -7.67 26.53
N HIS A 164 19.96 -7.20 25.73
CA HIS A 164 19.29 -7.99 24.69
C HIS A 164 19.78 -7.64 23.28
N VAL A 165 21.09 -7.80 23.03
CA VAL A 165 21.71 -7.35 21.77
C VAL A 165 21.12 -8.07 20.55
N GLY A 166 20.43 -7.31 19.70
CA GLY A 166 19.98 -7.76 18.38
C GLY A 166 18.81 -8.74 18.40
N LEU A 167 18.11 -8.90 19.52
CA LEU A 167 16.99 -9.84 19.65
C LEU A 167 15.86 -9.51 18.66
N GLN A 168 15.45 -8.24 18.61
CA GLN A 168 14.43 -7.75 17.66
C GLN A 168 14.83 -8.00 16.19
N ALA A 169 16.09 -7.80 15.83
CA ALA A 169 16.58 -8.03 14.47
C ALA A 169 16.51 -9.52 14.06
N ARG A 170 16.76 -10.43 15.02
CA ARG A 170 16.64 -11.88 14.82
C ARG A 170 15.18 -12.29 14.66
N LEU A 171 14.30 -11.77 15.52
CA LEU A 171 12.86 -11.97 15.45
C LEU A 171 12.31 -11.56 14.07
N MET A 172 12.59 -10.33 13.64
CA MET A 172 12.18 -9.83 12.31
C MET A 172 12.71 -10.70 11.17
N SER A 173 13.97 -11.13 11.24
CA SER A 173 14.57 -11.99 10.21
C SER A 173 13.87 -13.35 10.10
N GLN A 174 13.47 -13.94 11.22
CA GLN A 174 12.75 -15.20 11.26
C GLN A 174 11.31 -15.05 10.77
N ALA A 175 10.60 -14.03 11.25
CA ALA A 175 9.21 -13.78 10.88
C ALA A 175 9.07 -13.46 9.38
N LEU A 176 9.89 -12.56 8.84
CA LEU A 176 9.83 -12.18 7.42
C LEU A 176 10.12 -13.37 6.49
N ARG A 177 10.98 -14.30 6.90
CA ARG A 177 11.26 -15.53 6.14
C ARG A 177 10.00 -16.42 6.03
N LYS A 178 9.21 -16.52 7.09
CA LYS A 178 7.93 -17.24 7.09
C LYS A 178 6.86 -16.48 6.30
N LEU A 179 6.69 -15.19 6.59
CA LEU A 179 5.65 -14.33 6.02
C LEU A 179 5.74 -14.21 4.50
N THR A 180 6.94 -14.03 3.95
CA THR A 180 7.12 -13.76 2.51
C THR A 180 6.47 -14.83 1.61
N ALA A 181 6.60 -16.10 1.97
CA ALA A 181 6.05 -17.20 1.20
C ALA A 181 4.52 -17.27 1.27
N VAL A 182 3.94 -16.87 2.42
CA VAL A 182 2.49 -16.87 2.62
C VAL A 182 1.85 -15.65 1.94
N ILE A 183 2.46 -14.48 2.11
CA ILE A 183 2.06 -13.20 1.49
C ILE A 183 1.95 -13.33 -0.03
N SER A 184 2.94 -13.96 -0.67
CA SER A 184 2.92 -14.14 -2.12
C SER A 184 1.80 -15.07 -2.63
N LYS A 185 1.20 -15.90 -1.76
CA LYS A 185 0.12 -16.83 -2.12
C LYS A 185 -1.26 -16.28 -1.80
N SER A 186 -1.38 -15.39 -0.82
CA SER A 186 -2.66 -14.83 -0.38
C SER A 186 -3.02 -13.51 -1.06
N ASN A 187 -2.14 -12.95 -1.90
CA ASN A 187 -2.27 -11.61 -2.48
C ASN A 187 -2.44 -10.47 -1.45
N CYS A 188 -2.27 -10.73 -0.15
CA CYS A 188 -2.28 -9.73 0.89
C CYS A 188 -1.06 -8.80 0.78
N THR A 189 -1.27 -7.48 0.79
CA THR A 189 -0.20 -6.51 1.02
C THR A 189 0.07 -6.37 2.50
N VAL A 190 1.32 -6.52 2.92
CA VAL A 190 1.72 -6.27 4.32
C VAL A 190 2.61 -5.04 4.39
N ILE A 191 2.17 -4.04 5.14
CA ILE A 191 2.86 -2.77 5.36
C ILE A 191 3.46 -2.76 6.75
N PHE A 192 4.76 -2.52 6.84
CA PHE A 192 5.44 -2.22 8.09
C PHE A 192 5.71 -0.73 8.19
N ILE A 193 5.16 -0.08 9.21
CA ILE A 193 5.54 1.28 9.58
C ILE A 193 6.81 1.18 10.44
N ASN A 194 7.78 2.06 10.18
CA ASN A 194 9.04 2.05 10.90
C ASN A 194 9.50 3.48 11.21
N GLN A 195 10.29 3.60 12.26
CA GLN A 195 10.87 4.86 12.70
C GLN A 195 12.33 4.95 12.26
N LEU A 196 12.81 6.19 12.10
CA LEU A 196 14.22 6.46 11.92
C LEU A 196 14.94 6.46 13.29
N ARG A 197 16.18 5.98 13.27
CA ARG A 197 17.17 6.04 14.35
C ARG A 197 18.50 6.45 13.74
N GLU A 198 19.40 6.98 14.55
CA GLU A 198 20.76 7.29 14.11
C GLU A 198 21.74 6.20 14.54
N LYS A 199 22.64 5.82 13.64
CA LYS A 199 23.73 4.90 13.96
C LYS A 199 24.88 5.69 14.58
N VAL A 200 25.16 5.43 15.86
CA VAL A 200 26.28 6.02 16.59
C VAL A 200 27.61 5.64 15.91
N GLY A 201 28.52 6.61 15.76
CA GLY A 201 29.87 6.40 15.25
C GLY A 201 30.05 6.50 13.73
N VAL A 202 29.02 6.94 12.99
CA VAL A 202 29.14 7.23 11.54
C VAL A 202 29.67 8.66 11.35
N MET A 203 30.93 8.79 10.92
CA MET A 203 31.56 10.10 10.64
C MET A 203 31.38 10.59 9.19
N PHE A 204 30.91 9.73 8.27
CA PHE A 204 30.74 10.06 6.86
C PHE A 204 29.50 9.35 6.29
N GLY A 205 28.69 10.07 5.49
CA GLY A 205 27.45 9.57 4.89
C GLY A 205 26.21 9.84 5.74
N ASN A 206 25.07 9.20 5.39
CA ASN A 206 23.82 9.34 6.14
C ASN A 206 23.82 8.39 7.36
N PRO A 207 23.72 8.90 8.61
CA PRO A 207 23.68 8.08 9.82
C PRO A 207 22.32 7.40 10.05
N GLU A 208 21.27 7.80 9.32
CA GLU A 208 19.91 7.30 9.52
C GLU A 208 19.78 5.80 9.17
N THR A 209 19.10 5.06 10.05
CA THR A 209 18.71 3.68 9.85
C THR A 209 17.30 3.42 10.39
N THR A 210 16.69 2.33 9.96
CA THR A 210 15.40 1.84 10.48
C THR A 210 15.62 0.75 11.53
N THR A 211 14.62 0.57 12.42
CA THR A 211 14.64 -0.46 13.48
C THR A 211 14.35 -1.86 12.93
N GLY A 212 14.52 -2.90 13.76
CA GLY A 212 14.27 -4.29 13.33
C GLY A 212 15.37 -4.93 12.47
N GLY A 213 16.57 -4.32 12.43
CA GLY A 213 17.71 -4.84 11.68
C GLY A 213 17.62 -4.62 10.17
N ARG A 214 18.33 -5.44 9.38
CA ARG A 214 18.41 -5.26 7.91
C ARG A 214 17.40 -6.09 7.12
N ALA A 215 16.76 -7.08 7.75
CA ALA A 215 15.92 -8.05 7.04
C ALA A 215 14.78 -7.36 6.28
N LEU A 216 14.03 -6.48 6.93
CA LEU A 216 12.91 -5.76 6.31
C LEU A 216 13.35 -5.02 5.05
N LYS A 217 14.51 -4.34 5.08
CA LYS A 217 15.06 -3.64 3.92
C LYS A 217 15.24 -4.55 2.69
N PHE A 218 15.55 -5.84 2.88
CA PHE A 218 15.74 -6.81 1.80
C PHE A 218 14.42 -7.43 1.32
N TYR A 219 13.56 -7.80 2.27
CA TYR A 219 12.27 -8.45 1.99
C TYR A 219 11.26 -7.49 1.36
N SER A 220 11.23 -6.22 1.77
CA SER A 220 10.32 -5.22 1.21
C SER A 220 10.50 -5.07 -0.31
N SER A 221 9.40 -5.12 -1.05
CA SER A 221 9.38 -4.85 -2.49
C SER A 221 9.37 -3.35 -2.77
N VAL A 222 8.70 -2.59 -1.90
CA VAL A 222 8.65 -1.13 -1.95
C VAL A 222 9.11 -0.60 -0.59
N ARG A 223 9.91 0.47 -0.60
CA ARG A 223 10.27 1.23 0.60
C ARG A 223 10.01 2.71 0.35
N LEU A 224 9.27 3.33 1.27
CA LEU A 224 8.87 4.73 1.21
C LEU A 224 9.51 5.51 2.36
N ASP A 225 10.24 6.57 2.04
CA ASP A 225 10.77 7.54 3.01
C ASP A 225 9.82 8.75 3.03
N VAL A 226 9.07 8.89 4.12
CA VAL A 226 8.05 9.92 4.31
C VAL A 226 8.62 11.03 5.19
N ARG A 227 8.59 12.27 4.71
CA ARG A 227 9.10 13.44 5.45
C ARG A 227 8.18 14.63 5.34
N ARG A 228 7.99 15.33 6.45
CA ARG A 228 7.45 16.69 6.46
C ARG A 228 8.47 17.65 5.87
N ILE A 229 8.06 18.43 4.87
CA ILE A 229 8.90 19.46 4.22
C ILE A 229 8.63 20.83 4.86
N GLU A 230 7.36 21.20 4.95
CA GLU A 230 6.92 22.52 5.41
C GLU A 230 5.58 22.43 6.15
N ALA A 231 5.33 23.38 7.05
CA ALA A 231 4.04 23.53 7.70
C ALA A 231 3.14 24.42 6.84
N ILE A 232 1.91 23.96 6.60
CA ILE A 232 0.88 24.72 5.89
C ILE A 232 0.17 25.59 6.91
N LYS A 233 0.16 26.91 6.68
CA LYS A 233 -0.47 27.87 7.59
C LYS A 233 -1.59 28.63 6.91
N GLN A 234 -2.69 28.85 7.62
CA GLN A 234 -3.78 29.72 7.22
C GLN A 234 -4.07 30.68 8.37
N SER A 235 -4.09 31.98 8.09
CA SER A 235 -4.31 33.04 9.09
C SER A 235 -3.36 32.97 10.31
N GLY A 236 -2.16 32.42 10.14
CA GLY A 236 -1.14 32.27 11.19
C GLY A 236 -1.16 30.92 11.92
N GLU A 237 -2.23 30.14 11.79
CA GLU A 237 -2.36 28.82 12.42
C GLU A 237 -1.86 27.70 11.49
N ALA A 238 -1.21 26.68 12.06
CA ALA A 238 -0.76 25.52 11.31
C ALA A 238 -1.91 24.54 11.12
N ILE A 239 -2.38 24.40 9.87
CA ILE A 239 -3.55 23.58 9.50
C ILE A 239 -3.15 22.25 8.85
N GLY A 240 -1.88 22.06 8.55
CA GLY A 240 -1.39 20.85 7.93
C GLY A 240 0.11 20.89 7.64
N ASN A 241 0.58 19.89 6.91
CA ASN A 241 1.97 19.72 6.54
C ASN A 241 2.07 19.39 5.06
N ARG A 242 3.00 20.01 4.34
CA ARG A 242 3.40 19.45 3.05
C ARG A 242 4.38 18.31 3.29
N THR A 243 4.08 17.19 2.67
CA THR A 243 4.78 15.92 2.88
C THR A 243 5.40 15.46 1.57
N ARG A 244 6.66 15.04 1.65
CA ARG A 244 7.37 14.36 0.56
C ARG A 244 7.44 12.88 0.87
N VAL A 245 7.13 12.05 -0.12
CA VAL A 245 7.36 10.61 -0.07
C VAL A 245 8.35 10.23 -1.18
N LYS A 246 9.50 9.69 -0.79
CA LYS A 246 10.51 9.19 -1.72
C LYS A 246 10.45 7.67 -1.81
N VAL A 247 10.36 7.14 -3.03
CA VAL A 247 10.37 5.70 -3.29
C VAL A 247 11.83 5.21 -3.29
N VAL A 248 12.41 4.97 -2.12
CA VAL A 248 13.84 4.60 -1.99
C VAL A 248 14.15 3.18 -2.46
N LYS A 249 13.14 2.32 -2.58
CA LYS A 249 13.24 0.99 -3.17
C LYS A 249 11.96 0.66 -3.90
N ASN A 250 12.08 0.11 -5.09
CA ASN A 250 10.97 -0.37 -5.89
C ASN A 250 11.43 -1.59 -6.70
N LYS A 251 10.81 -2.75 -6.48
CA LYS A 251 11.09 -4.00 -7.22
C LYS A 251 10.14 -4.22 -8.41
N ILE A 252 9.13 -3.36 -8.57
CA ILE A 252 8.06 -3.54 -9.57
C ILE A 252 8.11 -2.46 -10.66
N ALA A 253 8.75 -1.32 -10.38
CA ALA A 253 8.97 -0.23 -11.32
C ALA A 253 10.27 0.53 -10.95
N PRO A 254 10.74 1.50 -11.76
CA PRO A 254 11.93 2.28 -11.44
C PRO A 254 11.83 2.99 -10.06
N PRO A 255 12.85 2.88 -9.19
CA PRO A 255 12.89 3.55 -7.90
C PRO A 255 13.29 5.04 -8.00
N PHE A 256 13.35 5.71 -6.86
CA PHE A 256 13.85 7.07 -6.60
C PHE A 256 12.99 8.22 -7.10
N LYS A 257 11.81 7.94 -7.63
CA LYS A 257 10.77 8.95 -7.82
C LYS A 257 10.28 9.48 -6.47
N GLU A 258 9.79 10.71 -6.49
CA GLU A 258 9.28 11.43 -5.33
C GLU A 258 7.85 11.89 -5.63
N ALA A 259 7.03 11.91 -4.58
CA ALA A 259 5.69 12.46 -4.58
C ALA A 259 5.60 13.54 -3.51
N GLU A 260 4.86 14.61 -3.78
CA GLU A 260 4.61 15.66 -2.81
C GLU A 260 3.13 15.99 -2.77
N PHE A 261 2.59 16.02 -1.57
CA PHE A 261 1.18 16.32 -1.34
C PHE A 261 0.98 16.91 0.06
N ASP A 262 -0.18 17.52 0.26
CA ASP A 262 -0.54 18.12 1.53
C ASP A 262 -1.27 17.11 2.41
N ILE A 263 -0.90 17.04 3.69
CA ILE A 263 -1.66 16.36 4.73
C ILE A 263 -2.29 17.44 5.60
N ILE A 264 -3.61 17.56 5.56
CA ILE A 264 -4.40 18.49 6.35
C ILE A 264 -4.83 17.80 7.64
N PHE A 265 -4.69 18.49 8.78
CA PHE A 265 -5.04 17.92 10.08
C PHE A 265 -6.54 17.64 10.14
N GLY A 266 -6.92 16.46 10.66
CA GLY A 266 -8.31 16.02 10.71
C GLY A 266 -8.91 15.52 9.39
N GLU A 267 -8.34 15.86 8.22
CA GLU A 267 -8.84 15.44 6.89
C GLU A 267 -7.96 14.36 6.23
N GLY A 268 -6.63 14.40 6.42
CA GLY A 268 -5.69 13.51 5.73
C GLY A 268 -5.09 14.13 4.47
N ILE A 269 -4.74 13.30 3.49
CA ILE A 269 -4.17 13.71 2.21
C ILE A 269 -5.21 14.51 1.42
N SER A 270 -4.85 15.74 1.04
CA SER A 270 -5.70 16.58 0.20
C SER A 270 -5.59 16.15 -1.27
N THR A 271 -6.47 15.25 -1.71
CA THR A 271 -6.55 14.77 -3.10
C THR A 271 -6.72 15.91 -4.12
N VAL A 272 -7.51 16.92 -3.78
CA VAL A 272 -7.72 18.09 -4.66
C VAL A 272 -6.43 18.88 -4.86
N GLY A 273 -5.69 19.12 -3.78
CA GLY A 273 -4.38 19.77 -3.84
C GLY A 273 -3.35 18.95 -4.63
N ASP A 274 -3.35 17.63 -4.44
CA ASP A 274 -2.46 16.70 -5.16
C ASP A 274 -2.71 16.75 -6.68
N VAL A 275 -3.96 16.60 -7.11
CA VAL A 275 -4.35 16.67 -8.53
C VAL A 275 -4.08 18.04 -9.12
N LEU A 276 -4.37 19.13 -8.40
CA LEU A 276 -4.13 20.49 -8.89
C LEU A 276 -2.64 20.74 -9.15
N ASP A 277 -1.77 20.31 -8.23
CA ASP A 277 -0.32 20.48 -8.37
C ASP A 277 0.20 19.68 -9.57
N LEU A 278 -0.25 18.43 -9.73
CA LEU A 278 0.07 17.61 -10.89
C LEU A 278 -0.41 18.25 -12.20
N ALA A 279 -1.67 18.69 -12.25
CA ALA A 279 -2.26 19.31 -13.44
C ALA A 279 -1.54 20.60 -13.84
N ALA A 280 -1.07 21.38 -12.86
CA ALA A 280 -0.26 22.57 -13.11
C ALA A 280 1.12 22.22 -13.67
N ASN A 281 1.76 21.17 -13.15
CA ASN A 281 3.08 20.74 -13.59
C ASN A 281 3.10 20.24 -15.05
N VAL A 282 2.00 19.65 -15.53
CA VAL A 282 1.87 19.14 -16.91
C VAL A 282 1.11 20.08 -17.84
N ASN A 283 0.86 21.32 -17.42
CA ASN A 283 0.14 22.36 -18.17
C ASN A 283 -1.30 22.02 -18.57
N ILE A 284 -1.97 21.12 -17.83
CA ILE A 284 -3.43 20.91 -17.96
C ILE A 284 -4.17 22.11 -17.32
N VAL A 285 -3.69 22.55 -16.15
CA VAL A 285 -4.11 23.80 -15.53
C VAL A 285 -3.00 24.84 -15.75
N ASN A 286 -3.34 25.94 -16.40
CA ASN A 286 -2.39 27.01 -16.70
C ASN A 286 -2.19 27.90 -15.46
N LYS A 287 -0.93 28.06 -15.05
CA LYS A 287 -0.54 28.97 -13.98
C LYS A 287 0.12 30.22 -14.56
N SER A 288 -0.53 31.37 -14.43
CA SER A 288 -0.02 32.67 -14.88
C SER A 288 0.16 33.61 -13.69
N GLY A 289 1.40 33.69 -13.19
CA GLY A 289 1.70 34.39 -11.93
C GLY A 289 0.99 33.72 -10.76
N ALA A 290 0.10 34.47 -10.09
CA ALA A 290 -0.73 33.95 -9.01
C ALA A 290 -2.03 33.28 -9.49
N TRP A 291 -2.40 33.41 -10.76
CA TRP A 291 -3.69 32.92 -11.27
C TRP A 291 -3.60 31.50 -11.81
N TYR A 292 -4.61 30.68 -11.49
CA TYR A 292 -4.84 29.37 -12.08
C TYR A 292 -6.03 29.46 -13.05
N ALA A 293 -5.87 28.88 -14.24
CA ALA A 293 -6.89 28.84 -15.27
C ALA A 293 -7.00 27.46 -15.91
N TYR A 294 -8.21 27.03 -16.22
CA TYR A 294 -8.52 25.77 -16.89
C TYR A 294 -9.40 26.04 -18.11
N ASN A 295 -9.03 25.52 -19.28
CA ASN A 295 -9.70 25.79 -20.57
C ASN A 295 -9.96 27.29 -20.83
N GLY A 296 -9.03 28.17 -20.43
CA GLY A 296 -9.16 29.62 -20.58
C GLY A 296 -9.98 30.33 -19.48
N ASN A 297 -10.72 29.59 -18.66
CA ASN A 297 -11.49 30.14 -17.54
C ASN A 297 -10.61 30.23 -16.28
N LYS A 298 -10.65 31.37 -15.59
CA LYS A 298 -9.94 31.55 -14.32
C LYS A 298 -10.65 30.77 -13.22
N ILE A 299 -9.95 29.81 -12.62
CA ILE A 299 -10.48 28.96 -11.53
C ILE A 299 -10.08 29.45 -10.14
N GLY A 300 -9.05 30.30 -10.02
CA GLY A 300 -8.71 30.92 -8.74
C GLY A 300 -7.45 31.77 -8.76
N GLN A 301 -7.40 32.78 -7.89
CA GLN A 301 -6.18 33.53 -7.59
C GLN A 301 -5.51 32.91 -6.36
N GLY A 302 -4.35 32.31 -6.55
CA GLY A 302 -3.64 31.54 -5.53
C GLY A 302 -4.10 30.09 -5.46
N ARG A 303 -3.21 29.24 -4.92
CA ARG A 303 -3.42 27.78 -4.86
C ARG A 303 -4.63 27.40 -4.01
N GLU A 304 -4.85 28.07 -2.89
CA GLU A 304 -5.96 27.72 -1.97
C GLU A 304 -7.34 28.05 -2.56
N ASN A 305 -7.48 29.17 -3.26
CA ASN A 305 -8.72 29.51 -3.94
C ASN A 305 -9.02 28.55 -5.10
N ALA A 306 -7.99 28.12 -5.85
CA ALA A 306 -8.15 27.12 -6.89
C ALA A 306 -8.57 25.75 -6.30
N LYS A 307 -8.00 25.34 -5.17
CA LYS A 307 -8.44 24.13 -4.44
C LYS A 307 -9.91 24.23 -4.03
N GLN A 308 -10.33 25.36 -3.46
CA GLN A 308 -11.73 25.56 -3.09
C GLN A 308 -12.67 25.54 -4.28
N TYR A 309 -12.28 26.15 -5.41
CA TYR A 309 -13.06 26.07 -6.63
C TYR A 309 -13.26 24.61 -7.09
N LEU A 310 -12.19 23.80 -7.10
CA LEU A 310 -12.27 22.40 -7.49
C LEU A 310 -13.10 21.57 -6.50
N LYS A 311 -12.99 21.82 -5.19
CA LYS A 311 -13.85 21.20 -4.16
C LYS A 311 -15.34 21.51 -4.42
N ASN A 312 -15.66 22.72 -4.87
CA ASN A 312 -17.05 23.13 -5.14
C ASN A 312 -17.56 22.71 -6.52
N ASN A 313 -16.69 22.29 -7.43
CA ASN A 313 -17.03 21.93 -8.81
C ASN A 313 -16.49 20.53 -9.14
N GLN A 314 -17.16 19.51 -8.59
CA GLN A 314 -16.72 18.12 -8.68
C GLN A 314 -16.55 17.62 -10.12
N GLU A 315 -17.44 18.00 -11.04
CA GLU A 315 -17.35 17.61 -12.46
C GLU A 315 -16.03 18.08 -13.11
N ILE A 316 -15.62 19.33 -12.83
CA ILE A 316 -14.36 19.89 -13.35
C ILE A 316 -13.16 19.21 -12.70
N PHE A 317 -13.25 18.92 -11.40
CA PHE A 317 -12.21 18.19 -10.69
C PHE A 317 -11.99 16.79 -11.28
N GLU A 318 -13.07 16.05 -11.56
CA GLU A 318 -13.02 14.73 -12.18
C GLU A 318 -12.42 14.79 -13.58
N GLU A 319 -12.86 15.73 -14.43
CA GLU A 319 -12.30 15.95 -15.77
C GLU A 319 -10.79 16.22 -15.72
N ILE A 320 -10.34 17.09 -14.81
CA ILE A 320 -8.91 17.38 -14.63
C ILE A 320 -8.17 16.13 -14.12
N SER A 321 -8.74 15.40 -13.16
CA SER A 321 -8.15 14.18 -12.61
C SER A 321 -7.94 13.12 -13.68
N GLU A 322 -8.93 12.92 -14.56
CA GLU A 322 -8.85 12.00 -15.69
C GLU A 322 -7.75 12.41 -16.67
N LYS A 323 -7.70 13.69 -17.06
CA LYS A 323 -6.63 14.20 -17.94
C LYS A 323 -5.23 14.03 -17.34
N VAL A 324 -5.08 14.20 -16.02
CA VAL A 324 -3.81 13.93 -15.33
C VAL A 324 -3.48 12.44 -15.40
N ARG A 325 -4.44 11.56 -15.10
CA ARG A 325 -4.24 10.10 -15.19
C ARG A 325 -3.88 9.65 -16.60
N GLU A 326 -4.52 10.22 -17.61
CA GLU A 326 -4.22 10.00 -19.04
C GLU A 326 -2.78 10.38 -19.38
N HIS A 327 -2.36 11.57 -18.99
CA HIS A 327 -1.00 12.06 -19.25
C HIS A 327 0.08 11.12 -18.69
N TYR A 328 -0.19 10.52 -17.53
CA TYR A 328 0.74 9.59 -16.86
C TYR A 328 0.50 8.11 -17.20
N GLY A 329 -0.47 7.78 -18.06
CA GLY A 329 -0.71 6.41 -18.55
C GLY A 329 -1.47 5.49 -17.59
N PHE A 330 -2.32 6.03 -16.71
CA PHE A 330 -3.09 5.27 -15.71
C PHE A 330 -4.54 4.95 -16.11
N GLN A 331 -4.90 5.01 -17.40
CA GLN A 331 -6.27 4.76 -17.88
C GLN A 331 -6.72 3.28 -17.80
N ASP A 332 -5.79 2.32 -17.86
CA ASP A 332 -6.16 0.91 -18.05
C ASP A 332 -6.77 0.27 -16.79
N ALA A 333 -6.41 0.75 -15.59
CA ALA A 333 -6.87 0.16 -14.33
C ALA A 333 -8.36 0.42 -14.00
N LEU A 334 -8.97 1.49 -14.53
CA LEU A 334 -10.40 1.77 -14.29
C LEU A 334 -11.31 1.09 -15.34
N LYS A 335 -10.82 0.94 -16.59
CA LYS A 335 -11.55 0.26 -17.66
C LYS A 335 -11.61 -1.25 -17.44
N GLU A 336 -10.54 -1.87 -16.94
CA GLU A 336 -10.54 -3.30 -16.60
C GLU A 336 -11.49 -3.60 -15.43
N ASN A 337 -11.48 -2.80 -14.37
CA ASN A 337 -12.38 -2.97 -13.22
C ASN A 337 -13.87 -2.78 -13.58
N ALA A 338 -14.20 -1.85 -14.47
CA ALA A 338 -15.58 -1.66 -14.94
C ALA A 338 -16.06 -2.85 -15.80
N GLN A 339 -15.18 -3.40 -16.65
CA GLN A 339 -15.50 -4.57 -17.48
C GLN A 339 -15.64 -5.86 -16.66
N ASP A 340 -14.85 -6.02 -15.59
CA ASP A 340 -14.93 -7.20 -14.74
C ASP A 340 -16.14 -7.14 -13.78
N ALA A 341 -16.52 -5.95 -13.31
CA ALA A 341 -17.77 -5.73 -12.57
C ALA A 341 -19.02 -5.93 -13.46
N GLU A 342 -18.96 -5.60 -14.76
CA GLU A 342 -20.02 -5.90 -15.73
C GLU A 342 -20.10 -7.40 -16.06
N LYS A 343 -18.96 -8.11 -16.14
CA LYS A 343 -18.93 -9.57 -16.34
C LYS A 343 -19.48 -10.33 -15.12
N GLU A 344 -19.16 -9.92 -13.89
CA GLU A 344 -19.73 -10.54 -12.69
C GLU A 344 -21.26 -10.32 -12.59
N LYS A 345 -21.76 -9.15 -12.99
CA LYS A 345 -23.20 -8.89 -13.09
C LYS A 345 -23.87 -9.69 -14.21
N ALA A 346 -23.18 -9.96 -15.30
CA ALA A 346 -23.68 -10.78 -16.41
C ALA A 346 -23.71 -12.28 -16.08
N ASP A 347 -22.75 -12.78 -15.28
CA ASP A 347 -22.65 -14.21 -14.92
C ASP A 347 -23.50 -14.57 -13.67
N GLY A 348 -23.76 -13.60 -12.79
CA GLY A 348 -24.67 -13.75 -11.64
C GLY A 348 -26.16 -13.94 -11.98
N GLY A 349 -26.56 -13.73 -13.25
CA GLY A 349 -27.94 -13.79 -13.71
C GLY A 349 -28.47 -15.19 -14.09
N LYS A 350 -27.61 -16.22 -14.19
CA LYS A 350 -28.04 -17.58 -14.65
C LYS A 350 -28.04 -18.68 -13.57
N GLY A 351 -27.80 -18.33 -12.31
CA GLY A 351 -27.53 -19.31 -11.26
C GLY A 351 -28.55 -19.46 -10.13
N LYS A 352 -29.77 -18.93 -10.21
CA LYS A 352 -30.79 -19.11 -9.13
C LYS A 352 -32.22 -19.20 -9.66
N THR A 353 -32.58 -20.32 -10.31
CA THR A 353 -34.01 -20.69 -10.48
C THR A 353 -34.29 -22.20 -10.59
N SER A 354 -33.35 -23.07 -10.23
CA SER A 354 -33.50 -24.53 -10.42
C SER A 354 -33.55 -25.39 -9.13
N ALA A 355 -33.45 -24.83 -7.93
CA ALA A 355 -33.27 -25.63 -6.71
C ALA A 355 -34.47 -25.70 -5.74
N ALA A 356 -35.64 -25.16 -6.08
CA ALA A 356 -36.76 -25.05 -5.13
C ALA A 356 -38.03 -25.86 -5.48
N LYS A 357 -37.93 -26.97 -6.24
CA LYS A 357 -39.13 -27.75 -6.62
C LYS A 357 -39.03 -29.27 -6.58
N LYS A 358 -38.12 -29.85 -5.79
CA LYS A 358 -38.01 -31.32 -5.61
C LYS A 358 -37.82 -31.71 -4.14
N THR A 359 -38.80 -31.42 -3.30
CA THR A 359 -38.96 -32.02 -1.96
C THR A 359 -40.38 -31.77 -1.45
N ALA A 360 -41.37 -32.32 -2.14
CA ALA A 360 -42.74 -32.42 -1.63
C ALA A 360 -43.54 -33.42 -2.49
N GLU A 361 -43.17 -34.71 -2.48
CA GLU A 361 -44.03 -35.80 -2.95
C GLU A 361 -43.38 -37.17 -2.67
N THR A 362 -43.31 -37.57 -1.39
CA THR A 362 -43.27 -39.01 -1.01
C THR A 362 -43.50 -39.16 0.49
N GLU A 363 -44.76 -39.11 0.93
CA GLU A 363 -45.22 -39.81 2.14
C GLU A 363 -46.68 -40.24 1.90
N LYS A 364 -46.83 -41.53 1.58
CA LYS A 364 -48.03 -42.32 1.85
C LYS A 364 -47.61 -43.77 2.04
#